data_AF-A0A932F8Y1-F1
#
_entry.id   AF-A0A932F8Y1-F1
#
_cell.length_a   1.000
_cell.length_b   1.000
_cell.length_c   1.000
_cell.angle_alpha   90.00
_cell.angle_beta   90.00
_cell.angle_gamma   90.00
#
_symmetry.space_group_name_H-M   'P 1'
#
loop_
_entity.id
_entity.type
_entity.pdbx_description
1 polymer ?
#
loop_
_entity_poly.entity_id
_entity_poly.type
_entity_poly.pdbx_seq_one_letter_code
_entity_poly.pdbx_strand_id
1 'polypeptide(L)'
;MSNLPTLSVLDRELLHQLGDRLQRLRKARGQGTVEFSELVRISRPTLRAVESGDPNTSIGTYLRVMSALGIGGELAMLASDVMNPTATNNAAARSRHSRPAVKVTVSADRDASALQDLQSLALHAAGMEMVKRDSTMRARALATVDQWLANDPKSRSAPLWLEWKRILTEKAYRVVLGRSSRSQQLRQASPIPTLLPNEDRLAILEQLVELKSGVSFDGEAKGAGT
;
A
#
# COMPACT_ATOMS: atom_id res chain seq x y z
N MET A 1 2.26 18.72 -14.48
CA MET A 1 3.14 17.81 -13.71
C MET A 1 2.22 16.79 -13.10
N SER A 2 2.34 15.53 -13.51
CA SER A 2 1.42 14.45 -13.13
C SER A 2 1.39 14.28 -11.60
N ASN A 3 0.22 14.42 -10.98
CA ASN A 3 0.02 14.40 -9.53
C ASN A 3 -0.25 12.98 -9.01
N LEU A 4 0.33 11.99 -9.68
CA LEU A 4 0.15 10.57 -9.40
C LEU A 4 0.64 10.23 -7.99
N PRO A 5 0.01 9.24 -7.32
CA PRO A 5 0.49 8.74 -6.04
C PRO A 5 1.96 8.30 -6.15
N THR A 6 2.73 8.52 -5.08
CA THR A 6 4.18 8.23 -5.01
C THR A 6 4.53 6.76 -5.22
N LEU A 7 3.54 5.86 -5.08
CA LEU A 7 3.65 4.43 -5.33
C LEU A 7 2.50 4.02 -6.27
N SER A 8 2.80 3.11 -7.18
CA SER A 8 1.78 2.50 -8.03
C SER A 8 0.80 1.66 -7.20
N VAL A 9 -0.37 1.37 -7.78
CA VAL A 9 -1.35 0.46 -7.14
C VAL A 9 -0.73 -0.92 -6.90
N LEU A 10 0.10 -1.39 -7.84
CA LEU A 10 0.81 -2.67 -7.74
C LEU A 10 1.79 -2.68 -6.56
N ASP A 11 2.70 -1.70 -6.47
CA ASP A 11 3.73 -1.66 -5.41
C ASP A 11 3.09 -1.62 -4.02
N ARG A 12 1.99 -0.88 -3.90
CA ARG A 12 1.21 -0.81 -2.67
C ARG A 12 0.58 -2.15 -2.32
N GLU A 13 0.03 -2.85 -3.30
CA GLU A 13 -0.55 -4.17 -3.09
C GLU A 13 0.53 -5.21 -2.72
N LEU A 14 1.73 -5.14 -3.30
CA LEU A 14 2.86 -5.98 -2.90
C LEU A 14 3.26 -5.74 -1.44
N LEU A 15 3.35 -4.48 -1.00
CA LEU A 15 3.63 -4.14 0.40
C LEU A 15 2.52 -4.64 1.33
N HIS A 16 1.25 -4.52 0.93
CA HIS A 16 0.13 -5.06 1.70
C HIS A 16 0.23 -6.58 1.86
N GLN A 17 0.51 -7.32 0.78
CA GLN A 17 0.67 -8.77 0.84
C GLN A 17 1.83 -9.19 1.73
N LEU A 18 2.94 -8.46 1.69
CA LEU A 18 4.07 -8.66 2.59
C LEU A 18 3.62 -8.49 4.04
N GLY A 19 3.00 -7.36 4.39
CA GLY A 19 2.49 -7.08 5.74
C GLY A 19 1.54 -8.17 6.25
N ASP A 20 0.57 -8.58 5.43
CA ASP A 20 -0.40 -9.64 5.77
C ASP A 20 0.28 -11.00 6.02
N ARG A 21 1.32 -11.33 5.25
CA ARG A 21 2.13 -12.54 5.45
C ARG A 21 2.93 -12.45 6.76
N LEU A 22 3.54 -11.31 7.06
CA LEU A 22 4.26 -11.09 8.32
C LEU A 22 3.33 -11.23 9.53
N GLN A 23 2.14 -10.62 9.47
CA GLN A 23 1.15 -10.72 10.53
C GLN A 23 0.69 -12.17 10.72
N ARG A 24 0.38 -12.89 9.63
CA ARG A 24 -0.02 -14.30 9.68
C ARG A 24 1.07 -15.16 10.29
N LEU A 25 2.32 -14.97 9.89
CA LEU A 25 3.46 -15.71 10.43
C LEU A 25 3.63 -15.47 11.94
N ARG A 26 3.51 -14.22 12.39
CA ARG A 26 3.51 -13.90 13.83
C ARG A 26 2.39 -14.62 14.58
N LYS A 27 1.15 -14.52 14.06
CA LYS A 27 -0.03 -15.16 14.68
C LYS A 27 0.10 -16.68 14.73
N ALA A 28 0.62 -17.30 13.67
CA ALA A 28 0.86 -18.74 13.61
C ALA A 28 1.86 -19.22 14.68
N ARG A 29 2.72 -18.33 15.19
CA ARG A 29 3.66 -18.60 16.29
C ARG A 29 3.10 -18.26 17.67
N GLY A 30 1.81 -17.92 17.77
CA GLY A 30 1.17 -17.56 19.03
C GLY A 30 1.61 -16.22 19.62
N GLN A 31 2.38 -15.42 18.87
CA GLN A 31 2.97 -14.19 19.39
C GLN A 31 1.94 -13.05 19.38
N GLY A 32 1.61 -12.52 20.56
CA GLY A 32 0.69 -11.39 20.71
C GLY A 32 1.25 -10.10 20.13
N THR A 33 0.38 -9.16 19.75
CA THR A 33 0.82 -7.86 19.18
C THR A 33 1.62 -7.04 20.21
N VAL A 34 1.25 -7.12 21.48
CA VAL A 34 1.91 -6.38 22.58
C VAL A 34 3.30 -6.96 22.82
N GLU A 35 3.35 -8.24 23.21
CA GLU A 35 4.58 -8.98 23.47
C GLU A 35 5.56 -8.91 22.31
N PHE A 36 5.09 -9.10 21.07
CA PHE A 36 5.96 -9.04 19.91
C PHE A 36 6.50 -7.63 19.65
N SER A 37 5.69 -6.58 19.86
CA SER A 37 6.19 -5.20 19.72
C SER A 37 7.29 -4.88 20.73
N GLU A 38 7.18 -5.40 21.96
CA GLU A 38 8.19 -5.28 23.01
C GLU A 38 9.46 -6.06 22.65
N LEU A 39 9.31 -7.30 22.19
CA LEU A 39 10.42 -8.16 21.72
C LEU A 39 11.24 -7.47 20.61
N VAL A 40 10.56 -6.85 19.65
CA VAL A 40 11.18 -6.17 18.50
C VAL A 40 11.65 -4.74 18.85
N ARG A 41 11.35 -4.26 20.07
CA ARG A 41 11.66 -2.90 20.55
C ARG A 41 11.10 -1.82 19.61
N ILE A 42 9.83 -1.96 19.24
CA ILE A 42 9.09 -0.97 18.46
C ILE A 42 7.74 -0.69 19.11
N SER A 43 7.17 0.48 18.84
CA SER A 43 5.85 0.79 19.34
C SER A 43 4.77 -0.12 18.72
N ARG A 44 3.68 -0.40 19.44
CA ARG A 44 2.52 -1.14 18.89
C ARG A 44 1.98 -0.50 17.61
N PRO A 45 1.86 0.84 17.48
CA PRO A 45 1.53 1.49 16.21
C PRO A 45 2.50 1.17 15.09
N THR A 46 3.81 1.14 15.37
CA THR A 46 4.84 0.81 14.37
C THR A 46 4.72 -0.63 13.89
N LEU A 47 4.50 -1.59 14.79
CA LEU A 47 4.26 -2.99 14.40
C LEU A 47 3.02 -3.12 13.51
N ARG A 48 1.94 -2.42 13.87
CA ARG A 48 0.71 -2.37 13.05
C ARG A 48 0.96 -1.77 11.66
N ALA A 49 1.80 -0.73 11.57
CA ALA A 49 2.14 -0.11 10.29
C ALA A 49 2.87 -1.11 9.37
N VAL A 50 3.87 -1.83 9.90
CA VAL A 50 4.55 -2.93 9.19
C VAL A 50 3.58 -4.01 8.73
N GLU A 51 2.75 -4.52 9.65
CA GLU A 51 1.78 -5.58 9.35
C GLU A 51 0.69 -5.15 8.37
N SER A 52 0.43 -3.84 8.27
CA SER A 52 -0.49 -3.29 7.28
C SER A 52 0.17 -2.98 5.94
N GLY A 53 1.50 -3.12 5.81
CA GLY A 53 2.24 -2.74 4.60
C GLY A 53 2.30 -1.23 4.39
N ASP A 54 2.38 -0.41 5.45
CA ASP A 54 2.48 1.05 5.33
C ASP A 54 3.75 1.44 4.56
N PRO A 55 3.63 2.12 3.40
CA PRO A 55 4.78 2.51 2.59
C PRO A 55 5.67 3.57 3.24
N ASN A 56 5.17 4.29 4.26
CA ASN A 56 5.96 5.29 4.99
C ASN A 56 6.84 4.66 6.07
N THR A 57 6.70 3.35 6.29
CA THR A 57 7.53 2.63 7.26
C THR A 57 8.88 2.31 6.63
N SER A 58 9.98 2.62 7.34
CA SER A 58 11.32 2.39 6.82
C SER A 58 11.57 0.90 6.55
N ILE A 59 12.33 0.59 5.48
CA ILE A 59 12.73 -0.78 5.15
C ILE A 59 13.48 -1.47 6.32
N GLY A 60 14.25 -0.70 7.10
CA GLY A 60 14.92 -1.20 8.30
C GLY A 60 13.96 -1.68 9.39
N THR A 61 12.77 -1.07 9.49
CA THR A 61 11.72 -1.51 10.43
C THR A 61 11.09 -2.83 9.97
N TYR A 62 10.80 -2.97 8.67
CA TYR A 62 10.34 -4.23 8.08
C TYR A 62 11.35 -5.35 8.34
N LEU A 63 12.63 -5.09 8.05
CA LEU A 63 13.72 -6.01 8.29
C LEU A 63 13.82 -6.45 9.76
N ARG A 64 13.67 -5.52 10.70
CA ARG A 64 13.71 -5.86 12.13
C ARG A 64 12.60 -6.84 12.52
N VAL A 65 11.38 -6.62 12.00
CA VAL A 65 10.25 -7.55 12.20
C VAL A 65 10.53 -8.90 11.54
N MET A 66 11.03 -8.92 10.31
CA MET A 66 11.40 -10.14 9.59
C MET A 66 12.47 -10.95 10.33
N SER A 67 13.49 -10.29 10.87
CA SER A 67 14.55 -10.94 11.66
C SER A 67 14.01 -11.56 12.95
N ALA A 68 13.11 -10.86 13.67
CA ALA A 68 12.46 -11.42 14.85
C ALA A 68 11.49 -12.58 14.51
N LEU A 69 10.94 -12.58 13.29
CA LEU A 69 10.21 -13.71 12.72
C LEU A 69 11.15 -14.76 12.09
N GLY A 70 12.47 -14.65 12.19
CA GLY A 70 13.40 -15.66 11.68
C GLY A 70 13.40 -15.81 10.15
N ILE A 71 12.86 -14.84 9.42
CA ILE A 71 12.81 -14.82 7.93
C ILE A 71 13.66 -13.68 7.35
N GLY A 72 14.49 -13.02 8.17
CA GLY A 72 15.40 -11.97 7.69
C GLY A 72 16.40 -12.48 6.65
N GLY A 73 16.79 -13.75 6.73
CA GLY A 73 17.69 -14.41 5.77
C GLY A 73 17.11 -14.54 4.36
N GLU A 74 15.78 -14.60 4.22
CA GLU A 74 15.11 -14.69 2.91
C GLU A 74 15.37 -13.44 2.06
N LEU A 75 15.45 -12.26 2.69
CA LEU A 75 15.78 -11.03 1.96
C LEU A 75 17.23 -11.07 1.46
N ALA A 76 18.15 -11.64 2.25
CA ALA A 76 19.54 -11.82 1.84
C ALA A 76 19.67 -12.84 0.70
N MET A 77 18.88 -13.91 0.73
CA MET A 77 18.80 -14.89 -0.36
C MET A 77 18.25 -14.26 -1.65
N LEU A 78 17.15 -13.52 -1.55
CA LEU A 78 16.56 -12.79 -2.68
C LEU A 78 17.58 -11.81 -3.31
N ALA A 79 18.31 -11.07 -2.48
CA ALA A 79 19.36 -10.17 -2.95
C ALA A 79 20.50 -10.93 -3.65
N SER A 80 20.89 -12.10 -3.14
CA SER A 80 22.00 -12.88 -3.71
C SER A 80 21.65 -13.54 -5.04
N ASP A 81 20.42 -14.03 -5.18
CA ASP A 81 19.97 -14.78 -6.35
C ASP A 81 19.64 -13.84 -7.54
N VAL A 82 19.05 -12.68 -7.24
CA VAL A 82 18.55 -11.75 -8.28
C VAL A 82 19.49 -10.57 -8.53
N MET A 83 20.16 -10.07 -7.49
CA MET A 83 20.91 -8.79 -7.55
C MET A 83 22.42 -8.98 -7.71
N ASN A 84 22.92 -10.21 -7.91
CA ASN A 84 24.28 -10.41 -8.37
C ASN A 84 24.33 -10.08 -9.87
N PRO A 85 24.92 -8.94 -10.29
CA PRO A 85 25.19 -8.74 -11.70
C PRO A 85 26.10 -9.89 -12.13
N THR A 86 25.63 -10.73 -13.04
CA THR A 86 26.45 -11.79 -13.63
C THR A 86 27.75 -11.15 -14.06
N ALA A 87 28.86 -11.55 -13.45
CA ALA A 87 30.17 -11.01 -13.75
C ALA A 87 30.38 -11.05 -15.27
N THR A 88 30.43 -9.88 -15.87
CA THR A 88 30.85 -9.69 -17.25
C THR A 88 32.19 -10.41 -17.40
N ASN A 89 32.26 -11.38 -18.32
CA ASN A 89 33.30 -12.39 -18.47
C ASN A 89 33.33 -13.48 -17.40
N ASN A 90 32.60 -14.57 -17.66
CA ASN A 90 33.18 -15.92 -17.65
C ASN A 90 32.37 -16.83 -18.57
N ALA A 91 33.04 -17.83 -19.16
CA ALA A 91 32.56 -18.74 -20.21
C ALA A 91 31.31 -19.60 -19.87
N ALA A 92 30.61 -19.29 -18.78
CA ALA A 92 29.35 -19.90 -18.36
C ALA A 92 28.12 -19.37 -19.14
N ALA A 93 28.28 -18.37 -20.02
CA ALA A 93 27.21 -17.79 -20.86
C ALA A 93 26.62 -18.74 -21.92
N ARG A 94 26.84 -20.06 -21.83
CA ARG A 94 26.26 -21.08 -22.73
C ARG A 94 25.21 -21.95 -22.06
N SER A 95 24.91 -21.78 -20.77
CA SER A 95 23.74 -22.44 -20.20
C SER A 95 22.47 -21.72 -20.67
N ARG A 96 21.79 -22.34 -21.64
CA ARG A 96 20.45 -21.96 -22.13
C ARG A 96 19.33 -22.14 -21.08
N HIS A 97 19.61 -21.91 -19.80
CA HIS A 97 18.54 -21.77 -18.83
C HIS A 97 18.03 -20.34 -18.93
N SER A 98 17.07 -20.15 -19.83
CA SER A 98 16.21 -18.96 -19.85
C SER A 98 15.85 -18.63 -18.40
N ARG A 99 16.20 -17.41 -17.95
CA ARG A 99 15.80 -16.92 -16.62
C ARG A 99 14.32 -17.24 -16.45
N PRO A 100 13.90 -17.94 -15.37
CA PRO A 100 12.49 -18.22 -15.18
C PRO A 100 11.78 -16.88 -15.15
N ALA A 101 10.93 -16.62 -16.16
CA ALA A 101 9.99 -15.53 -16.09
C ALA A 101 9.10 -15.86 -14.91
N VAL A 102 9.38 -15.25 -13.75
CA VAL A 102 8.55 -15.42 -12.57
C VAL A 102 7.27 -14.68 -12.87
N LYS A 103 6.32 -15.40 -13.46
CA LYS A 103 4.95 -14.92 -13.61
C LYS A 103 4.33 -14.88 -12.22
N VAL A 104 4.61 -13.80 -11.48
CA VAL A 104 3.87 -13.47 -10.27
C VAL A 104 2.48 -13.08 -10.75
N THR A 105 1.66 -14.10 -10.98
CA THR A 105 0.23 -13.90 -11.10
C THR A 105 -0.19 -13.46 -9.71
N VAL A 106 -0.25 -12.16 -9.47
CA VAL A 106 -1.07 -11.62 -8.38
C VAL A 106 -2.50 -11.95 -8.80
N SER A 107 -2.86 -13.22 -8.65
CA SER A 107 -4.20 -13.67 -8.95
C SER A 107 -5.05 -12.94 -7.92
N ALA A 108 -5.83 -11.99 -8.43
CA ALA A 108 -7.01 -11.56 -7.76
C ALA A 108 -7.98 -12.76 -7.81
N ASP A 109 -7.68 -13.84 -7.08
CA ASP A 109 -8.70 -14.77 -6.59
C ASP A 109 -9.47 -14.06 -5.46
N ARG A 110 -9.92 -12.85 -5.79
CA ARG A 110 -10.58 -11.88 -4.95
C ARG A 110 -11.96 -11.75 -5.54
N ASP A 111 -12.97 -12.13 -4.77
CA ASP A 111 -14.36 -11.83 -5.06
C ASP A 111 -14.51 -10.36 -5.47
N ALA A 112 -15.51 -10.05 -6.31
CA ALA A 112 -15.76 -8.69 -6.81
C ALA A 112 -15.74 -7.62 -5.70
N SER A 113 -16.20 -7.96 -4.49
CA SER A 113 -16.17 -7.12 -3.29
C SER A 113 -14.76 -6.72 -2.84
N ALA A 114 -13.77 -7.62 -2.91
CA ALA A 114 -12.40 -7.35 -2.50
C ALA A 114 -11.65 -6.49 -3.54
N LEU A 115 -12.02 -6.60 -4.82
CA LEU A 115 -11.55 -5.68 -5.86
C LEU A 115 -12.14 -4.29 -5.69
N GLN A 116 -13.42 -4.18 -5.36
CA GLN A 116 -14.07 -2.91 -5.08
C GLN A 116 -13.46 -2.20 -3.85
N ASP A 117 -13.12 -2.95 -2.79
CA ASP A 117 -12.41 -2.38 -1.64
C ASP A 117 -11.00 -1.92 -2.02
N LEU A 118 -10.28 -2.66 -2.88
CA LEU A 118 -8.97 -2.23 -3.39
C LEU A 118 -9.07 -0.95 -4.22
N GLN A 119 -10.06 -0.85 -5.11
CA GLN A 119 -10.32 0.37 -5.88
C GLN A 119 -10.64 1.56 -4.96
N SER A 120 -11.54 1.38 -4.00
CA SER A 120 -11.89 2.40 -3.01
C SER A 120 -10.65 2.85 -2.22
N LEU A 121 -9.81 1.90 -1.79
CA LEU A 121 -8.57 2.18 -1.07
C LEU A 121 -7.54 2.90 -1.93
N ALA A 122 -7.36 2.52 -3.19
CA ALA A 122 -6.40 3.11 -4.11
C ALA A 122 -6.75 4.58 -4.41
N LEU A 123 -8.00 4.85 -4.78
CA LEU A 123 -8.49 6.21 -5.01
C LEU A 123 -8.39 7.05 -3.74
N HIS A 124 -8.87 6.50 -2.62
CA HIS A 124 -8.81 7.17 -1.33
C HIS A 124 -7.38 7.60 -0.98
N ALA A 125 -6.43 6.69 -1.13
CA ALA A 125 -5.07 6.96 -0.71
C ALA A 125 -4.31 7.90 -1.66
N ALA A 126 -4.57 7.85 -2.97
CA ALA A 126 -4.02 8.83 -3.89
C ALA A 126 -4.50 10.24 -3.56
N GLY A 127 -5.80 10.43 -3.31
CA GLY A 127 -6.31 11.72 -2.91
C GLY A 127 -5.79 12.17 -1.53
N MET A 128 -5.55 11.24 -0.60
CA MET A 128 -4.91 11.56 0.69
C MET A 128 -3.46 12.02 0.53
N GLU A 129 -2.71 11.49 -0.44
CA GLU A 129 -1.37 11.98 -0.75
C GLU A 129 -1.39 13.41 -1.31
N MET A 130 -2.38 13.74 -2.13
CA MET A 130 -2.58 15.11 -2.60
C MET A 130 -2.95 16.06 -1.45
N VAL A 131 -3.86 15.67 -0.55
CA VAL A 131 -4.24 16.44 0.66
C VAL A 131 -3.05 16.67 1.60
N LYS A 132 -2.09 15.73 1.66
CA LYS A 132 -0.86 15.89 2.44
C LYS A 132 0.07 16.95 1.84
N ARG A 133 0.14 17.03 0.51
CA ARG A 133 1.06 17.92 -0.23
C ARG A 133 0.49 19.32 -0.45
N ASP A 134 -0.81 19.42 -0.67
CA ASP A 134 -1.49 20.65 -1.08
C ASP A 134 -2.49 21.12 -0.01
N SER A 135 -2.21 22.29 0.56
CA SER A 135 -3.08 22.93 1.56
C SER A 135 -4.42 23.38 0.97
N THR A 136 -4.49 23.67 -0.33
CA THR A 136 -5.73 24.09 -1.00
C THR A 136 -6.68 22.91 -1.17
N MET A 137 -6.16 21.73 -1.54
CA MET A 137 -6.98 20.51 -1.58
C MET A 137 -7.50 20.13 -0.19
N ARG A 138 -6.68 20.28 0.86
CA ARG A 138 -7.14 20.09 2.25
C ARG A 138 -8.26 21.06 2.62
N ALA A 139 -8.16 22.33 2.23
CA ALA A 139 -9.21 23.32 2.47
C ALA A 139 -10.51 22.97 1.74
N ARG A 140 -10.44 22.51 0.48
CA ARG A 140 -11.61 22.02 -0.27
C ARG A 140 -12.26 20.80 0.38
N ALA A 141 -11.46 19.88 0.90
CA ALA A 141 -11.95 18.72 1.65
C ALA A 141 -12.69 19.13 2.93
N LEU A 142 -12.14 20.08 3.69
CA LEU A 142 -12.82 20.65 4.86
C LEU A 142 -14.14 21.33 4.49
N ALA A 143 -14.15 22.18 3.45
CA ALA A 143 -15.35 22.86 2.99
C ALA A 143 -16.45 21.89 2.53
N THR A 144 -16.07 20.78 1.88
CA THR A 144 -17.00 19.72 1.46
C THR A 144 -17.65 19.06 2.67
N VAL A 145 -16.86 18.73 3.69
CA VAL A 145 -17.36 18.12 4.94
C VAL A 145 -18.27 19.09 5.70
N ASP A 146 -17.91 20.37 5.77
CA ASP A 146 -18.72 21.41 6.39
C ASP A 146 -20.06 21.59 5.66
N GLN A 147 -20.06 21.54 4.33
CA GLN A 147 -21.28 21.59 3.52
C GLN A 147 -22.19 20.38 3.79
N TRP A 148 -21.64 19.16 3.87
CA TRP A 148 -22.42 17.96 4.19
C TRP A 148 -23.05 18.02 5.58
N LEU A 149 -22.29 18.47 6.57
CA LEU A 149 -22.78 18.66 7.94
C LEU A 149 -23.85 19.76 8.03
N ALA A 150 -23.73 20.83 7.24
CA ALA A 150 -24.74 21.89 7.17
C ALA A 150 -26.03 21.41 6.48
N ASN A 151 -25.90 20.58 5.45
CA ASN A 151 -27.04 20.08 4.67
C ASN A 151 -27.84 18.99 5.42
N ASP A 152 -27.16 18.05 6.08
CA ASP A 152 -27.81 16.95 6.81
C ASP A 152 -27.13 16.66 8.16
N PRO A 153 -27.33 17.52 9.17
CA PRO A 153 -26.68 17.38 10.48
C PRO A 153 -27.15 16.14 11.27
N LYS A 154 -28.29 15.54 10.91
CA LYS A 154 -28.85 14.36 11.59
C LYS A 154 -28.54 13.05 10.84
N SER A 155 -27.73 13.11 9.79
CA SER A 155 -27.32 11.95 9.01
C SER A 155 -26.69 10.87 9.89
N ARG A 156 -26.93 9.60 9.54
CA ARG A 156 -26.20 8.46 10.14
C ARG A 156 -24.68 8.54 9.90
N SER A 157 -24.27 9.27 8.87
CA SER A 157 -22.86 9.51 8.53
C SER A 157 -22.25 10.74 9.19
N ALA A 158 -23.04 11.58 9.88
CA ALA A 158 -22.57 12.79 10.53
C ALA A 158 -21.41 12.56 11.54
N PRO A 159 -21.39 11.48 12.34
CA PRO A 159 -20.23 11.17 13.21
C PRO A 159 -18.94 10.93 12.42
N LEU A 160 -19.02 10.29 11.25
CA LEU A 160 -17.87 10.05 10.38
C LEU A 160 -17.38 11.34 9.73
N TRP A 161 -18.29 12.24 9.37
CA TRP A 161 -17.94 13.57 8.83
C TRP A 161 -17.25 14.45 9.88
N LEU A 162 -17.73 14.46 11.12
CA LEU A 162 -17.06 15.15 12.23
C LEU A 162 -15.65 14.58 12.48
N GLU A 163 -15.50 13.26 12.41
CA GLU A 163 -14.19 12.63 12.51
C GLU A 163 -13.28 13.02 11.34
N TRP A 164 -13.82 13.07 10.11
CA TRP A 164 -13.10 13.57 8.94
C TRP A 164 -12.62 15.01 9.11
N LYS A 165 -13.48 15.90 9.61
CA LYS A 165 -13.13 17.28 9.93
C LYS A 165 -11.96 17.35 10.91
N ARG A 166 -12.00 16.54 11.98
CA ARG A 166 -10.90 16.43 12.94
C ARG A 166 -9.62 15.94 12.29
N ILE A 167 -9.68 14.87 11.49
CA ILE A 167 -8.52 14.27 10.81
C ILE A 167 -7.86 15.27 9.85
N LEU A 168 -8.64 16.01 9.08
CA LEU A 168 -8.14 17.02 8.15
C LEU A 168 -7.54 18.23 8.90
N THR A 169 -8.13 18.62 10.02
CA THR A 169 -7.66 19.75 10.85
C THR A 169 -6.34 19.41 11.56
N GLU A 170 -6.30 18.25 12.22
CA GLU A 170 -5.14 17.75 12.99
C GLU A 170 -4.08 17.09 12.11
N LYS A 171 -4.35 16.92 10.82
CA LYS A 171 -3.51 16.16 9.87
C LYS A 171 -3.22 14.72 10.31
N ALA A 172 -4.17 14.10 11.01
CA ALA A 172 -4.06 12.77 11.62
C ALA A 172 -4.32 11.62 10.61
N TYR A 173 -3.68 11.66 9.44
CA TYR A 173 -4.04 10.85 8.27
C TYR A 173 -3.80 9.33 8.40
N ARG A 174 -3.05 8.89 9.41
CA ARG A 174 -2.77 7.45 9.61
C ARG A 174 -4.05 6.63 9.83
N VAL A 175 -5.08 7.23 10.43
CA VAL A 175 -6.34 6.53 10.77
C VAL A 175 -7.12 6.11 9.53
N VAL A 176 -7.10 6.94 8.48
CA VAL A 176 -7.91 6.75 7.25
C VAL A 176 -7.20 5.87 6.21
N LEU A 177 -5.88 5.74 6.30
CA LEU A 177 -5.07 4.91 5.41
C LEU A 177 -4.97 3.44 5.87
N GLY A 178 -5.50 3.11 7.05
CA GLY A 178 -5.44 1.75 7.62
C GLY A 178 -6.50 0.78 7.05
N ARG A 179 -6.39 -0.51 7.44
CA ARG A 179 -7.36 -1.58 7.11
C ARG A 179 -8.29 -1.99 8.25
N SER A 180 -8.35 -1.19 9.32
CA SER A 180 -9.32 -1.47 10.40
C SER A 180 -10.76 -1.31 9.89
N SER A 181 -11.72 -2.00 10.50
CA SER A 181 -13.16 -1.79 10.22
C SER A 181 -13.54 -0.31 10.31
N ARG A 182 -12.96 0.42 11.28
CA ARG A 182 -13.12 1.88 11.40
C ARG A 182 -12.52 2.65 10.23
N SER A 183 -11.32 2.28 9.78
CA SER A 183 -10.69 2.89 8.60
C SER A 183 -11.53 2.67 7.34
N GLN A 184 -12.13 1.48 7.19
CA GLN A 184 -13.04 1.18 6.08
C GLN A 184 -14.30 2.05 6.13
N GLN A 185 -14.94 2.19 7.30
CA GLN A 185 -16.08 3.10 7.48
C GLN A 185 -15.73 4.54 7.12
N LEU A 186 -14.56 5.03 7.54
CA LEU A 186 -14.08 6.36 7.19
C LEU A 186 -13.83 6.51 5.68
N ARG A 187 -13.30 5.48 5.00
CA ARG A 187 -13.14 5.52 3.53
C ARG A 187 -14.49 5.63 2.81
N GLN A 188 -15.51 4.90 3.27
CA GLN A 188 -16.85 4.93 2.69
C GLN A 188 -17.52 6.31 2.82
N ALA A 189 -17.19 7.07 3.87
CA ALA A 189 -17.68 8.44 4.10
C ALA A 189 -16.65 9.52 3.72
N SER A 190 -15.70 9.20 2.85
CA SER A 190 -14.59 10.11 2.54
C SER A 190 -14.98 11.23 1.57
N PRO A 191 -14.60 12.49 1.85
CA PRO A 191 -14.76 13.61 0.91
C PRO A 191 -13.69 13.62 -0.20
N ILE A 192 -12.73 12.71 -0.15
CA ILE A 192 -11.53 12.75 -1.00
C ILE A 192 -11.78 12.25 -2.43
N PRO A 193 -12.53 11.16 -2.67
CA PRO A 193 -12.80 10.67 -4.02
C PRO A 193 -13.44 11.71 -4.94
N THR A 194 -14.30 12.58 -4.40
CA THR A 194 -14.99 13.64 -5.17
C THR A 194 -14.07 14.81 -5.56
N LEU A 195 -12.91 14.94 -4.91
CA LEU A 195 -11.97 16.04 -5.10
C LEU A 195 -10.77 15.70 -5.98
N LEU A 196 -10.61 14.42 -6.33
CA LEU A 196 -9.57 13.96 -7.26
C LEU A 196 -9.83 14.50 -8.67
N PRO A 197 -8.81 15.06 -9.34
CA PRO A 197 -8.87 15.37 -10.77
C PRO A 197 -9.26 14.14 -11.60
N ASN A 198 -10.02 14.36 -12.68
CA ASN A 198 -10.48 13.26 -13.53
C ASN A 198 -9.31 12.48 -14.15
N GLU A 199 -8.23 13.15 -14.53
CA GLU A 199 -7.02 12.53 -15.08
C GLU A 199 -6.38 11.53 -14.09
N ASP A 200 -6.15 11.95 -12.84
CA ASP A 200 -5.55 11.10 -11.81
C ASP A 200 -6.46 9.92 -11.46
N ARG A 201 -7.78 10.15 -11.41
CA ARG A 201 -8.77 9.08 -11.19
C ARG A 201 -8.71 8.04 -12.31
N LEU A 202 -8.67 8.47 -13.57
CA LEU A 202 -8.62 7.56 -14.73
C LEU A 202 -7.31 6.76 -14.73
N ALA A 203 -6.17 7.38 -14.44
CA ALA A 203 -4.89 6.70 -14.39
C ALA A 203 -4.83 5.62 -13.28
N ILE A 204 -5.45 5.87 -12.12
CA ILE A 204 -5.55 4.87 -11.05
C ILE A 204 -6.43 3.70 -11.47
N LEU A 205 -7.56 3.98 -12.14
CA LEU A 205 -8.46 2.94 -12.63
C LEU A 205 -7.80 2.08 -13.72
N GLU A 206 -6.98 2.67 -14.56
CA GLU A 206 -6.19 1.97 -15.58
C GLU A 206 -5.19 1.00 -14.93
N GLN A 207 -4.41 1.44 -13.95
CA GLN A 207 -3.50 0.56 -13.18
C GLN A 207 -4.23 -0.61 -12.50
N LEU A 208 -5.47 -0.39 -12.06
CA LEU A 208 -6.34 -1.42 -11.49
C LEU A 208 -6.78 -2.47 -12.54
N VAL A 209 -7.09 -2.02 -13.75
CA VAL A 209 -7.43 -2.91 -14.87
C VAL A 209 -6.22 -3.73 -15.28
N GLU A 210 -5.04 -3.13 -15.37
CA GLU A 210 -3.77 -3.84 -15.63
C GLU A 210 -3.49 -4.90 -14.55
N LEU A 211 -3.65 -4.53 -13.28
CA LEU A 211 -3.50 -5.46 -12.16
C LEU A 211 -4.49 -6.63 -12.28
N LYS A 212 -5.74 -6.36 -12.68
CA LYS A 212 -6.78 -7.38 -12.90
C LYS A 212 -6.43 -8.31 -14.06
N SER A 213 -5.83 -7.79 -15.14
CA SER A 213 -5.38 -8.61 -16.28
C SER A 213 -4.15 -9.47 -15.97
N GLY A 214 -3.53 -9.28 -14.82
CA GLY A 214 -2.31 -9.97 -14.39
C GLY A 214 -1.07 -9.26 -14.89
N VAL A 215 -0.25 -8.76 -13.97
CA VAL A 215 1.04 -8.13 -14.30
C VAL A 215 2.11 -9.22 -14.41
N SER A 216 2.83 -9.22 -15.53
CA SER A 216 3.99 -10.10 -15.73
C SER A 216 5.27 -9.29 -15.52
N PHE A 217 6.19 -9.77 -14.69
CA PHE A 217 7.51 -9.18 -14.52
C PHE A 217 8.48 -9.86 -15.49
N ASP A 218 8.67 -9.29 -16.67
CA ASP A 218 9.70 -9.75 -17.59
C ASP A 218 11.04 -9.09 -17.26
N GLY A 219 11.98 -9.91 -16.77
CA GLY A 219 13.37 -9.49 -16.54
C GLY A 219 14.15 -9.40 -17.84
N GLU A 220 13.73 -8.57 -18.79
CA GLU A 220 14.55 -8.26 -19.96
C GLU A 220 15.66 -7.29 -19.57
N ALA A 221 16.86 -7.83 -19.34
CA ALA A 221 18.06 -7.06 -19.58
C ALA A 221 18.06 -6.69 -21.06
N LYS A 222 17.71 -5.44 -21.40
CA LYS A 222 17.91 -4.89 -22.74
C LYS A 222 19.36 -5.14 -23.14
N GLY A 223 19.56 -6.15 -23.98
CA GLY A 223 20.76 -6.27 -24.78
C GLY A 223 20.78 -5.07 -25.71
N ALA A 224 21.60 -4.07 -25.39
CA ALA A 224 21.97 -3.05 -26.36
C ALA A 224 22.75 -3.77 -27.46
N GLY A 225 22.07 -3.99 -28.59
CA GLY A 225 22.64 -4.57 -29.79
C GLY A 225 23.45 -3.55 -30.58
N THR A 226 24.48 -4.11 -31.21
CA THR A 226 25.24 -3.66 -32.40
C THR A 226 26.14 -2.44 -32.27
#